data_AF-A0A0F8YN07-F1
#
_entry.id   AF-A0A0F8YN07-F1
#
_cell.length_a   1.000
_cell.length_b   1.000
_cell.length_c   1.000
_cell.angle_alpha   90.00
_cell.angle_beta   90.00
_cell.angle_gamma   90.00
#
_symmetry.space_group_name_H-M   'P 1'
#
loop_
_entity.id
_entity.type
_entity.pdbx_description
1 polymer ?
#
loop_
_entity_poly.entity_id
_entity_poly.type
_entity_poly.pdbx_seq_one_letter_code
_entity_poly.pdbx_strand_id
1 'polypeptide(L)'
;IEELIEEKGIERSILNSVICEGMLAAYKKKYPDLALQVETDKKTEEIKVTIEKEIVSSVQDETSQISLKKARYINKNLKKGDKVWIPFEGKIGRIEILRARQVIANKIRQIELLAIYNEFKDKEGEIVLGGPCIMKGYYKNPRATHAVIETDKKGVRWLYTGDLGTVDKDGYIYLTARKKEIIKVGGKRISPKEIEAVILELPQVVDCSIEAVEDDILGEALMVKIVVGSNEDSINEEIVRSHCAGKLALFKVPQKLEFMKQMSVSATGKKVKKLN
;
A
#
# COMPACT_ATOMS: atom_id res chain seq x y z
N ILE A 1 5.40 -1.39 24.35
CA ILE A 1 4.35 -2.40 24.04
C ILE A 1 2.99 -1.79 24.36
N GLU A 2 2.72 -1.42 25.62
CA GLU A 2 1.42 -0.81 26.00
C GLU A 2 1.00 0.36 25.12
N GLU A 3 1.89 1.33 24.90
CA GLU A 3 1.61 2.47 24.02
C GLU A 3 1.18 2.05 22.60
N LEU A 4 1.79 1.01 22.02
CA LEU A 4 1.41 0.50 20.70
C LEU A 4 0.08 -0.26 20.73
N ILE A 5 -0.27 -0.88 21.86
CA ILE A 5 -1.56 -1.54 22.03
C ILE A 5 -2.65 -0.47 22.14
N GLU A 6 -2.45 0.55 22.97
CA GLU A 6 -3.41 1.63 23.22
C GLU A 6 -3.61 2.51 21.99
N GLU A 7 -2.53 2.94 21.35
CA GLU A 7 -2.62 3.88 20.22
C GLU A 7 -2.96 3.21 18.90
N LYS A 8 -2.47 1.98 18.66
CA LYS A 8 -2.54 1.31 17.36
C LYS A 8 -3.41 0.06 17.34
N GLY A 9 -3.92 -0.37 18.50
CA GLY A 9 -4.80 -1.55 18.60
C GLY A 9 -4.12 -2.86 18.22
N ILE A 10 -2.78 -2.92 18.24
CA ILE A 10 -2.04 -4.14 17.86
C ILE A 10 -2.09 -5.12 19.03
N GLU A 11 -2.45 -6.38 18.79
CA GLU A 11 -2.46 -7.40 19.84
C GLU A 11 -1.06 -7.64 20.43
N ARG A 12 -1.00 -7.83 21.75
CA ARG A 12 0.23 -8.13 22.50
C ARG A 12 0.96 -9.37 21.98
N SER A 13 0.20 -10.41 21.62
CA SER A 13 0.72 -11.66 21.03
C SER A 13 1.54 -11.40 19.77
N ILE A 14 1.04 -10.52 18.90
CA ILE A 14 1.69 -10.10 17.66
C ILE A 14 2.95 -9.29 17.99
N LEU A 15 2.88 -8.33 18.91
CA LEU A 15 4.06 -7.53 19.31
C LEU A 15 5.17 -8.41 19.89
N ASN A 16 4.83 -9.40 20.73
CA ASN A 16 5.80 -10.35 21.26
C ASN A 16 6.46 -11.16 20.14
N SER A 17 5.68 -11.66 19.18
CA SER A 17 6.21 -12.36 18.00
C SER A 17 7.16 -11.48 17.18
N VAL A 18 6.81 -10.21 16.95
CA VAL A 18 7.67 -9.24 16.24
C VAL A 18 8.98 -8.99 16.98
N ILE A 19 8.93 -8.87 18.31
CA ILE A 19 10.12 -8.71 19.14
C ILE A 19 11.01 -9.96 19.06
N CYS A 20 10.43 -11.16 19.16
CA CYS A 20 11.16 -12.42 19.00
C CYS A 20 11.85 -12.52 17.63
N GLU A 21 11.15 -12.17 16.54
CA GLU A 21 11.74 -12.14 15.19
C GLU A 21 12.90 -11.14 15.09
N GLY A 22 12.74 -9.94 15.66
CA GLY A 22 13.78 -8.92 15.71
C GLY A 22 15.02 -9.40 16.45
N MET A 23 14.82 -9.97 17.65
CA MET A 23 15.90 -10.52 18.45
C MET A 23 16.58 -11.70 17.75
N LEU A 24 15.81 -12.59 17.12
CA LEU A 24 16.37 -13.69 16.34
C LEU A 24 17.24 -13.15 15.19
N ALA A 25 16.81 -12.09 14.50
CA ALA A 25 17.61 -11.46 13.45
C ALA A 25 18.91 -10.83 13.97
N ALA A 26 18.90 -10.28 15.20
CA ALA A 26 20.12 -9.81 15.86
C ALA A 26 21.08 -10.96 16.18
N TYR A 27 20.57 -12.04 16.77
CA TYR A 27 21.36 -13.22 17.09
C TYR A 27 21.93 -13.90 15.85
N LYS A 28 21.12 -14.11 14.81
CA LYS A 28 21.58 -14.67 13.52
C LYS A 28 22.62 -13.81 12.82
N LYS A 29 22.63 -12.49 13.03
CA LYS A 29 23.67 -11.62 12.47
C LYS A 29 25.05 -11.91 13.06
N LYS A 30 25.13 -12.24 14.35
CA LYS A 30 26.39 -12.56 15.04
C LYS A 30 26.73 -14.04 15.02
N TYR A 31 25.72 -14.90 15.02
CA TYR A 31 25.82 -16.34 15.09
C TYR A 31 25.05 -16.97 13.91
N PRO A 32 25.49 -16.75 12.66
CA PRO A 32 24.75 -17.15 11.46
C PRO A 32 24.59 -18.66 11.33
N ASP A 33 25.56 -19.43 11.82
CA ASP A 33 25.61 -20.89 11.66
C ASP A 33 24.89 -21.63 12.81
N LEU A 34 24.44 -20.91 13.84
CA LEU A 34 23.76 -21.53 14.99
C LEU A 34 22.25 -21.65 14.73
N ALA A 35 21.71 -22.83 15.03
CA ALA A 35 20.27 -23.08 15.02
C ALA A 35 19.62 -22.46 16.28
N LEU A 36 19.31 -21.17 16.19
CA LEU A 36 18.73 -20.38 17.29
C LEU A 36 17.22 -20.19 17.13
N GLN A 37 16.53 -20.15 18.26
CA GLN A 37 15.12 -19.79 18.39
C GLN A 37 14.98 -18.75 19.50
N VAL A 38 14.01 -17.85 19.35
CA VAL A 38 13.70 -16.83 20.33
C VAL A 38 12.21 -16.91 20.64
N GLU A 39 11.88 -16.98 21.92
CA GLU A 39 10.50 -17.05 22.40
C GLU A 39 10.31 -16.10 23.57
N THR A 40 9.07 -15.74 23.85
CA THR A 40 8.69 -15.00 25.05
C THR A 40 8.13 -15.98 26.08
N ASP A 41 8.59 -15.91 27.33
CA ASP A 41 8.00 -16.67 28.42
C ASP A 41 6.55 -16.22 28.66
N LYS A 42 5.60 -17.17 28.65
CA LYS A 42 4.16 -16.86 28.79
C LYS A 42 3.78 -16.26 30.14
N LYS A 43 4.60 -16.44 31.18
CA LYS A 43 4.33 -15.95 32.54
C LYS A 43 5.13 -14.69 32.85
N THR A 44 6.42 -14.67 32.51
CA THR A 44 7.31 -13.54 32.87
C THR A 44 7.44 -12.50 31.77
N GLU A 45 6.98 -12.80 30.55
CA GLU A 45 7.19 -11.99 29.35
C GLU A 45 8.67 -11.75 28.98
N GLU A 46 9.60 -12.49 29.61
CA GLU A 46 11.02 -12.38 29.31
C GLU A 46 11.37 -13.09 28.00
N ILE A 47 12.31 -12.51 27.26
CA ILE A 47 12.82 -13.07 26.01
C ILE A 47 13.80 -14.18 26.34
N LYS A 48 13.51 -15.40 25.87
CA LYS A 48 14.35 -16.57 25.98
C LYS A 48 14.95 -16.90 24.63
N VAL A 49 16.26 -17.10 24.62
CA VAL A 49 17.01 -17.52 23.43
C VAL A 49 17.48 -18.94 23.66
N THR A 50 17.16 -19.83 22.73
CA THR A 50 17.54 -21.24 22.81
C THR A 50 18.32 -21.66 21.58
N ILE A 51 19.20 -22.63 21.75
CA ILE A 51 19.96 -23.28 20.68
C ILE A 51 19.54 -24.73 20.57
N GLU A 52 19.34 -25.21 19.35
CA GLU A 52 19.09 -26.63 19.07
C GLU A 52 20.42 -27.40 19.14
N LYS A 53 20.43 -28.51 19.88
CA LYS A 53 21.57 -29.43 19.92
C LYS A 53 21.15 -30.88 19.74
N GLU A 54 21.97 -31.63 19.02
CA GLU A 54 21.83 -33.07 18.88
C GLU A 54 22.44 -33.80 20.09
N ILE A 55 21.73 -34.82 20.58
CA ILE A 55 22.16 -35.61 21.73
C ILE A 55 23.11 -36.73 21.27
N VAL A 56 24.37 -36.64 21.69
CA VAL A 56 25.43 -37.58 21.32
C VAL A 56 26.03 -38.28 22.53
N SER A 57 26.72 -39.40 22.28
CA SER A 57 27.45 -40.14 23.33
C SER A 57 28.77 -39.47 23.69
N SER A 58 29.47 -38.89 22.70
CA SER A 58 30.69 -38.10 22.88
C SER A 58 30.55 -36.82 22.08
N VAL A 59 30.74 -35.67 22.73
CA VAL A 59 30.60 -34.34 22.11
C VAL A 59 31.87 -34.06 21.31
N GLN A 60 31.72 -33.74 20.03
CA GLN A 60 32.79 -33.29 19.14
C GLN A 60 32.68 -31.80 18.84
N ASP A 61 31.45 -31.28 18.77
CA ASP A 61 31.17 -29.86 18.58
C ASP A 61 30.24 -29.35 19.68
N GLU A 62 30.76 -28.52 20.57
CA GLU A 62 29.98 -27.98 21.68
C GLU A 62 28.87 -27.04 21.24
N THR A 63 28.89 -26.51 20.02
CA THR A 63 27.87 -25.57 19.54
C THR A 63 26.62 -26.29 19.03
N SER A 64 26.78 -27.46 18.40
CA SER A 64 25.70 -28.24 17.80
C SER A 64 25.34 -29.52 18.57
N GLN A 65 26.17 -29.95 19.53
CA GLN A 65 25.98 -31.23 20.24
C GLN A 65 25.94 -31.08 21.76
N ILE A 66 25.22 -31.98 22.41
CA ILE A 66 25.15 -32.12 23.87
C ILE A 66 25.29 -33.59 24.27
N SER A 67 25.98 -33.86 25.38
CA SER A 67 26.09 -35.23 25.87
C SER A 67 24.76 -35.75 26.42
N LEU A 68 24.48 -37.03 26.22
CA LEU A 68 23.29 -37.69 26.79
C LEU A 68 23.16 -37.47 28.30
N LYS A 69 24.29 -37.44 29.03
CA LYS A 69 24.31 -37.14 30.47
C LYS A 69 23.76 -35.74 30.76
N LYS A 70 24.24 -34.70 30.05
CA LYS A 70 23.76 -33.32 30.23
C LYS A 70 22.30 -33.16 29.79
N ALA A 71 21.92 -33.76 28.66
CA ALA A 71 20.54 -33.69 28.18
C ALA A 71 19.52 -34.31 29.15
N ARG A 72 19.87 -35.42 29.82
CA ARG A 72 19.01 -36.08 30.82
C ARG A 72 18.77 -35.26 32.09
N TYR A 73 19.59 -34.27 32.40
CA TYR A 73 19.29 -33.31 33.48
C TYR A 73 18.11 -32.40 33.13
N ILE A 74 17.87 -32.18 31.83
CA ILE A 74 16.77 -31.34 31.33
C ILE A 74 15.51 -32.20 31.23
N ASN A 75 15.61 -33.36 30.56
CA ASN A 75 14.51 -34.30 30.42
C ASN A 75 15.04 -35.75 30.40
N LYS A 76 14.62 -36.55 31.39
CA LYS A 76 15.09 -37.94 31.57
C LYS A 76 14.71 -38.88 30.42
N ASN A 77 13.69 -38.55 29.63
CA ASN A 77 13.18 -39.40 28.55
C ASN A 77 13.95 -39.26 27.23
N LEU A 78 14.92 -38.33 27.15
CA LEU A 78 15.69 -38.08 25.94
C LEU A 78 16.68 -39.22 25.63
N LYS A 79 16.80 -39.53 24.34
CA LYS A 79 17.64 -40.60 23.78
C LYS A 79 18.73 -40.02 22.88
N LYS A 80 19.73 -40.85 22.56
CA LYS A 80 20.77 -40.50 21.58
C LYS A 80 20.13 -40.31 20.20
N GLY A 81 20.53 -39.25 19.51
CA GLY A 81 19.98 -38.85 18.21
C GLY A 81 18.78 -37.91 18.29
N ASP A 82 18.18 -37.71 19.46
CA ASP A 82 17.14 -36.69 19.63
C ASP A 82 17.77 -35.29 19.56
N LYS A 83 16.94 -34.30 19.21
CA LYS A 83 17.28 -32.87 19.27
C LYS A 83 16.63 -32.24 20.50
N VAL A 84 17.35 -31.31 21.13
CA VAL A 84 16.87 -30.58 22.30
C VAL A 84 17.20 -29.11 22.20
N TRP A 85 16.26 -28.26 22.60
CA TRP A 85 16.46 -26.83 22.75
C TRP A 85 16.96 -26.53 24.16
N ILE A 86 18.10 -25.85 24.26
CA ILE A 86 18.68 -25.45 25.55
C ILE A 86 18.93 -23.93 25.59
N PRO A 87 18.97 -23.29 26.77
CA PRO A 87 19.27 -21.87 26.88
C PRO A 87 20.60 -21.50 26.22
N PHE A 88 20.61 -20.36 25.51
CA PHE A 88 21.78 -19.81 24.84
C PHE A 88 22.19 -18.49 25.48
N GLU A 89 23.41 -18.41 26.02
CA GLU A 89 23.92 -17.24 26.76
C GLU A 89 24.81 -16.32 25.90
N GLY A 90 24.81 -16.49 24.57
CA GLY A 90 25.59 -15.65 23.68
C GLY A 90 25.21 -14.18 23.79
N LYS A 91 26.20 -13.30 23.76
CA LYS A 91 26.00 -11.84 23.88
C LYS A 91 25.95 -11.20 22.50
N ILE A 92 25.00 -10.29 22.27
CA ILE A 92 24.93 -9.45 21.08
C ILE A 92 25.41 -8.02 21.39
N GLY A 93 25.93 -7.31 20.39
CA GLY A 93 26.42 -5.94 20.52
C GLY A 93 25.51 -4.92 19.85
N ARG A 94 25.98 -3.67 19.78
CA ARG A 94 25.22 -2.54 19.22
C ARG A 94 24.77 -2.77 17.77
N ILE A 95 25.63 -3.39 16.95
CA ILE A 95 25.37 -3.61 15.51
C ILE A 95 24.22 -4.62 15.30
N GLU A 96 24.14 -5.62 16.15
CA GLU A 96 23.06 -6.62 16.15
C GLU A 96 21.77 -6.01 16.69
N ILE A 97 21.84 -5.21 17.75
CA ILE A 97 20.68 -4.48 18.30
C ILE A 97 20.08 -3.53 17.24
N LEU A 98 20.91 -2.84 16.46
CA LEU A 98 20.42 -2.02 15.34
C LEU A 98 19.70 -2.86 14.28
N ARG A 99 20.14 -4.11 14.05
CA ARG A 99 19.44 -5.03 13.16
C ARG A 99 18.08 -5.45 13.72
N ALA A 100 17.99 -5.81 15.00
CA ALA A 100 16.71 -6.08 15.65
C ALA A 100 15.76 -4.89 15.52
N ARG A 101 16.24 -3.68 15.83
CA ARG A 101 15.45 -2.45 15.73
C ARG A 101 14.87 -2.25 14.33
N GLN A 102 15.67 -2.45 13.29
CA GLN A 102 15.21 -2.31 11.91
C GLN A 102 14.14 -3.34 11.55
N VAL A 103 14.33 -4.60 11.95
CA VAL A 103 13.38 -5.68 11.66
C VAL A 103 12.06 -5.43 12.38
N ILE A 104 12.11 -5.08 13.67
CA ILE A 104 10.92 -4.74 14.48
C ILE A 104 10.16 -3.57 13.85
N ALA A 105 10.85 -2.48 13.52
CA ALA A 105 10.22 -1.30 12.92
C ALA A 105 9.55 -1.63 11.57
N ASN A 106 10.21 -2.40 10.71
CA ASN A 106 9.65 -2.81 9.43
C ASN A 106 8.41 -3.70 9.60
N LYS A 107 8.44 -4.64 10.56
CA LYS A 107 7.32 -5.55 10.83
C LYS A 107 6.11 -4.81 11.40
N ILE A 108 6.33 -3.89 12.35
CA ILE A 108 5.27 -3.02 12.88
C ILE A 108 4.64 -2.22 11.72
N ARG A 109 5.47 -1.61 10.86
CA ARG A 109 4.98 -0.89 9.68
C ARG A 109 4.16 -1.78 8.75
N GLN A 110 4.59 -3.02 8.50
CA GLN A 110 3.83 -3.96 7.66
C GLN A 110 2.48 -4.33 8.27
N ILE A 111 2.41 -4.53 9.59
CA ILE A 111 1.15 -4.79 10.30
C ILE A 111 0.19 -3.61 10.14
N GLU A 112 0.69 -2.38 10.32
CA GLU A 112 -0.10 -1.16 10.14
C GLU A 112 -0.61 -1.01 8.72
N LEU A 113 0.27 -1.19 7.73
CA LEU A 113 -0.09 -1.14 6.31
C LEU A 113 -1.13 -2.19 5.95
N LEU A 114 -1.00 -3.40 6.48
CA LEU A 114 -1.95 -4.48 6.22
C LEU A 114 -3.31 -4.20 6.88
N ALA A 115 -3.34 -3.61 8.07
CA ALA A 115 -4.57 -3.20 8.73
C ALA A 115 -5.30 -2.13 7.89
N ILE A 116 -4.59 -1.10 7.45
CA ILE A 116 -5.11 -0.04 6.56
C ILE A 116 -5.60 -0.67 5.25
N TYR A 117 -4.79 -1.50 4.61
CA TYR A 117 -5.17 -2.18 3.37
C TYR A 117 -6.44 -2.99 3.55
N ASN A 118 -6.57 -3.79 4.61
CA ASN A 118 -7.78 -4.57 4.85
C ASN A 118 -9.04 -3.72 5.05
N GLU A 119 -8.89 -2.52 5.62
CA GLU A 119 -10.00 -1.58 5.80
C GLU A 119 -10.44 -0.92 4.47
N PHE A 120 -9.50 -0.67 3.57
CA PHE A 120 -9.69 0.16 2.37
C PHE A 120 -9.60 -0.59 1.03
N LYS A 121 -9.19 -1.87 0.99
CA LYS A 121 -8.93 -2.63 -0.25
C LYS A 121 -10.10 -2.67 -1.24
N ASP A 122 -11.33 -2.61 -0.74
CA ASP A 122 -12.55 -2.68 -1.53
C ASP A 122 -13.24 -1.29 -1.66
N LYS A 123 -12.54 -0.22 -1.27
CA LYS A 123 -13.06 1.15 -1.23
C LYS A 123 -12.22 2.08 -2.10
N GLU A 124 -12.90 3.03 -2.73
CA GLU A 124 -12.27 4.22 -3.29
C GLU A 124 -12.50 5.39 -2.34
N GLY A 125 -11.45 6.14 -2.05
CA GLY A 125 -11.48 7.28 -1.12
C GLY A 125 -10.82 8.52 -1.69
N GLU A 126 -11.11 9.67 -1.08
CA GLU A 126 -10.39 10.92 -1.36
C GLU A 126 -9.04 10.91 -0.65
N ILE A 127 -7.99 11.27 -1.36
CA ILE A 127 -6.65 11.43 -0.81
C ILE A 127 -6.59 12.75 -0.07
N VAL A 128 -6.31 12.67 1.24
CA VAL A 128 -6.19 13.83 2.12
C VAL A 128 -4.77 13.90 2.67
N LEU A 129 -4.17 15.08 2.65
CA LEU A 129 -2.82 15.31 3.14
C LEU A 129 -2.85 16.08 4.45
N GLY A 130 -2.31 15.53 5.53
CA GLY A 130 -2.22 16.19 6.83
C GLY A 130 -0.78 16.52 7.21
N GLY A 131 -0.56 17.69 7.83
CA GLY A 131 0.72 17.97 8.49
C GLY A 131 1.28 19.39 8.30
N PRO A 132 2.54 19.61 8.72
CA PRO A 132 3.15 20.94 8.74
C PRO A 132 3.39 21.53 7.34
N CYS A 133 3.51 20.68 6.33
CA CYS A 133 3.74 21.08 4.94
C CYS A 133 2.49 21.65 4.26
N ILE A 134 1.31 21.58 4.89
CA ILE A 134 0.08 22.12 4.30
C ILE A 134 0.09 23.65 4.35
N MET A 135 -0.17 24.25 3.20
CA MET A 135 -0.26 25.70 3.02
C MET A 135 -1.25 26.35 4.00
N LYS A 136 -1.06 27.64 4.29
CA LYS A 136 -1.99 28.41 5.13
C LYS A 136 -3.34 28.63 4.45
N GLY A 137 -3.35 28.64 3.11
CA GLY A 137 -4.52 28.89 2.30
C GLY A 137 -4.18 29.58 0.99
N TYR A 138 -5.22 29.85 0.20
CA TYR A 138 -5.11 30.61 -1.04
C TYR A 138 -5.04 32.11 -0.75
N TYR A 139 -4.18 32.82 -1.47
CA TYR A 139 -4.00 34.26 -1.31
C TYR A 139 -5.30 35.04 -1.54
N LYS A 140 -5.71 35.83 -0.55
CA LYS A 140 -6.96 36.63 -0.55
C LYS A 140 -8.23 35.86 -0.94
N ASN A 141 -8.26 34.54 -0.72
CA ASN A 141 -9.43 33.71 -1.06
C ASN A 141 -9.79 32.76 0.10
N PRO A 142 -10.40 33.29 1.18
CA PRO A 142 -10.80 32.49 2.33
C PRO A 142 -11.85 31.45 1.98
N ARG A 143 -12.78 31.75 1.05
CA ARG A 143 -13.82 30.80 0.63
C ARG A 143 -13.22 29.55 -0.01
N ALA A 144 -12.29 29.72 -0.96
CA ALA A 144 -11.61 28.57 -1.58
C ALA A 144 -10.73 27.82 -0.57
N THR A 145 -10.16 28.54 0.41
CA THR A 145 -9.31 27.94 1.45
C THR A 145 -10.12 27.00 2.34
N HIS A 146 -11.24 27.47 2.91
CA HIS A 146 -12.12 26.63 3.76
C HIS A 146 -12.80 25.50 2.98
N ALA A 147 -12.88 25.58 1.66
CA ALA A 147 -13.44 24.52 0.83
C ALA A 147 -12.50 23.30 0.68
N VAL A 148 -11.21 23.43 0.98
CA VAL A 148 -10.22 22.35 0.79
C VAL A 148 -9.27 22.16 1.97
N ILE A 149 -9.21 23.08 2.92
CA ILE A 149 -8.37 22.97 4.12
C ILE A 149 -9.24 22.98 5.37
N GLU A 150 -9.07 21.95 6.20
CA GLU A 150 -9.60 21.88 7.55
C GLU A 150 -8.46 21.87 8.57
N THR A 151 -8.70 22.39 9.77
CA THR A 151 -7.73 22.30 10.87
C THR A 151 -8.38 21.53 12.01
N ASP A 152 -7.73 20.45 12.46
CA ASP A 152 -8.26 19.66 13.56
C ASP A 152 -8.06 20.32 14.92
N LYS A 153 -8.61 19.69 15.97
CA LYS A 153 -8.53 20.19 17.36
C LYS A 153 -7.11 20.30 17.90
N LYS A 154 -6.14 19.57 17.30
CA LYS A 154 -4.72 19.60 17.66
C LYS A 154 -3.94 20.63 16.84
N GLY A 155 -4.61 21.38 15.95
CA GLY A 155 -3.99 22.39 15.10
C GLY A 155 -3.34 21.85 13.82
N VAL A 156 -3.56 20.57 13.49
CA VAL A 156 -3.04 19.98 12.26
C VAL A 156 -3.94 20.39 11.09
N ARG A 157 -3.33 20.91 10.02
CA ARG A 157 -4.03 21.23 8.77
C ARG A 157 -4.12 19.99 7.89
N TRP A 158 -5.30 19.81 7.29
CA TRP A 158 -5.67 18.72 6.39
C TRP A 158 -6.12 19.32 5.06
N LEU A 159 -5.44 18.94 3.97
CA LEU A 159 -5.76 19.34 2.60
C LEU A 159 -6.53 18.22 1.90
N TYR A 160 -7.77 18.50 1.54
CA TYR A 160 -8.61 17.69 0.67
C TYR A 160 -8.23 17.95 -0.79
N THR A 161 -7.53 16.99 -1.39
CA THR A 161 -6.92 17.19 -2.72
C THR A 161 -7.95 17.17 -3.86
N GLY A 162 -9.10 16.55 -3.63
CA GLY A 162 -10.07 16.19 -4.66
C GLY A 162 -9.62 15.04 -5.56
N ASP A 163 -8.45 14.45 -5.32
CA ASP A 163 -7.98 13.24 -6.00
C ASP A 163 -8.55 12.01 -5.29
N LEU A 164 -9.08 11.07 -6.07
CA LEU A 164 -9.60 9.78 -5.59
C LEU A 164 -8.54 8.70 -5.85
N GLY A 165 -8.50 7.71 -4.95
CA GLY A 165 -7.58 6.60 -5.09
C GLY A 165 -7.90 5.38 -4.25
N THR A 166 -7.10 4.34 -4.48
CA THR A 166 -7.08 3.09 -3.72
C THR A 166 -5.70 2.87 -3.11
N VAL A 167 -5.60 1.91 -2.20
CA VAL A 167 -4.34 1.53 -1.55
C VAL A 167 -4.05 0.05 -1.76
N ASP A 168 -2.79 -0.32 -1.94
CA ASP A 168 -2.36 -1.71 -1.97
C ASP A 168 -1.81 -2.20 -0.62
N LYS A 169 -1.47 -3.49 -0.55
CA LYS A 169 -0.93 -4.14 0.66
C LYS A 169 0.40 -3.57 1.14
N ASP A 170 1.15 -2.91 0.26
CA ASP A 170 2.47 -2.33 0.53
C ASP A 170 2.35 -0.84 0.88
N GLY A 171 1.13 -0.29 0.89
CA GLY A 171 0.82 1.09 1.25
C GLY A 171 0.97 2.08 0.11
N TYR A 172 1.13 1.61 -1.13
CA TYR A 172 1.13 2.51 -2.29
C TYR A 172 -0.28 2.99 -2.58
N ILE A 173 -0.39 4.28 -2.89
CA ILE A 173 -1.65 4.93 -3.26
C ILE A 173 -1.71 5.03 -4.79
N TYR A 174 -2.79 4.51 -5.36
CA TYR A 174 -3.07 4.57 -6.78
C TYR A 174 -4.15 5.62 -7.05
N LEU A 175 -3.82 6.60 -7.87
CA LEU A 175 -4.76 7.64 -8.30
C LEU A 175 -5.74 7.07 -9.33
N THR A 176 -7.03 7.04 -9.01
CA THR A 176 -8.06 6.46 -9.89
C THR A 176 -8.90 7.51 -10.59
N ALA A 177 -9.17 8.64 -9.93
CA ALA A 177 -10.05 9.68 -10.47
C ALA A 177 -9.85 11.04 -9.78
N ARG A 178 -10.61 12.04 -10.25
CA ARG A 178 -10.78 13.33 -9.58
C ARG A 178 -12.25 13.51 -9.24
N LYS A 179 -12.55 13.87 -7.98
CA LYS A 179 -13.91 14.01 -7.46
C LYS A 179 -14.79 14.96 -8.30
N LYS A 180 -14.19 16.04 -8.82
CA LYS A 180 -14.88 17.04 -9.67
C LYS A 180 -14.98 16.63 -11.15
N GLU A 181 -14.27 15.58 -11.57
CA GLU A 181 -14.25 15.11 -12.95
C GLU A 181 -15.12 13.86 -13.14
N ILE A 182 -15.68 13.29 -12.06
CA ILE A 182 -16.62 12.16 -12.15
C ILE A 182 -17.86 12.57 -12.94
N ILE A 183 -18.15 11.81 -14.00
CA ILE A 183 -19.33 11.93 -14.85
C ILE A 183 -20.40 10.95 -14.36
N LYS A 184 -21.67 11.35 -14.36
CA LYS A 184 -22.81 10.57 -13.89
C LYS A 184 -23.75 10.21 -15.05
N VAL A 185 -23.54 9.05 -15.64
CA VAL A 185 -24.35 8.55 -16.76
C VAL A 185 -25.34 7.51 -16.25
N GLY A 186 -26.65 7.79 -16.36
CA GLY A 186 -27.70 6.84 -15.99
C GLY A 186 -27.58 6.33 -14.54
N GLY A 187 -27.17 7.21 -13.61
CA GLY A 187 -26.93 6.87 -12.20
C GLY A 187 -25.61 6.14 -11.90
N LYS A 188 -24.76 5.89 -12.89
CA LYS A 188 -23.42 5.31 -12.72
C LYS A 188 -22.36 6.41 -12.64
N ARG A 189 -21.41 6.25 -11.72
CA ARG A 189 -20.25 7.15 -11.57
C ARG A 189 -19.11 6.64 -12.44
N ILE A 190 -18.62 7.49 -13.33
CA ILE A 190 -17.62 7.13 -14.35
C ILE A 190 -16.43 8.08 -14.21
N SER A 191 -15.23 7.51 -14.14
CA SER A 191 -13.97 8.24 -14.22
C SER A 191 -13.56 8.41 -15.69
N PRO A 192 -13.41 9.66 -16.18
CA PRO A 192 -12.93 9.92 -17.54
C PRO A 192 -11.59 9.25 -17.85
N LYS A 193 -10.66 9.26 -16.90
CA LYS A 193 -9.28 8.80 -17.09
C LYS A 193 -9.17 7.33 -17.49
N GLU A 194 -10.04 6.47 -16.98
CA GLU A 194 -10.03 5.04 -17.31
C GLU A 194 -10.39 4.82 -18.78
N ILE A 195 -11.37 5.55 -19.28
CA ILE A 195 -11.81 5.46 -20.68
C ILE A 195 -10.77 6.13 -21.59
N GLU A 196 -10.20 7.26 -21.18
CA GLU A 196 -9.09 7.92 -21.91
C GLU A 196 -7.91 6.96 -22.07
N ALA A 197 -7.50 6.25 -21.00
CA ALA A 197 -6.42 5.27 -21.05
C ALA A 197 -6.70 4.16 -22.07
N VAL A 198 -7.91 3.61 -22.10
CA VAL A 198 -8.30 2.57 -23.08
C VAL A 198 -8.31 3.12 -24.51
N ILE A 199 -8.79 4.34 -24.73
CA ILE A 199 -8.82 4.94 -26.08
C ILE A 199 -7.39 5.23 -26.57
N LEU A 200 -6.48 5.64 -25.69
CA LEU A 200 -5.06 5.91 -26.01
C LEU A 200 -4.27 4.64 -26.36
N GLU A 201 -4.80 3.44 -26.12
CA GLU A 201 -4.18 2.18 -26.57
C GLU A 201 -4.37 1.95 -28.07
N LEU A 202 -5.27 2.70 -28.73
CA LEU A 202 -5.41 2.68 -30.18
C LEU A 202 -4.22 3.41 -30.84
N PRO A 203 -3.42 2.76 -31.70
CA PRO A 203 -2.22 3.35 -32.29
C PRO A 203 -2.46 4.64 -33.08
N GLN A 204 -3.68 4.84 -33.59
CA GLN A 204 -4.07 6.01 -34.37
C GLN A 204 -4.36 7.24 -33.48
N VAL A 205 -4.66 7.04 -32.20
CA VAL A 205 -5.04 8.11 -31.28
C VAL A 205 -3.78 8.72 -30.67
N VAL A 206 -3.58 10.01 -30.94
CA VAL A 206 -2.48 10.79 -30.35
C VAL A 206 -2.87 11.35 -29.00
N ASP A 207 -4.11 11.81 -28.89
CA ASP A 207 -4.63 12.36 -27.65
C ASP A 207 -6.16 12.20 -27.57
N CYS A 208 -6.72 12.18 -26.37
CA CYS A 208 -8.16 12.26 -26.19
C CYS A 208 -8.55 12.93 -24.88
N SER A 209 -9.79 13.41 -24.81
CA SER A 209 -10.37 13.88 -23.55
C SER A 209 -11.84 13.53 -23.47
N ILE A 210 -12.32 13.31 -22.26
CA ILE A 210 -13.73 12.98 -22.04
C ILE A 210 -14.42 14.07 -21.23
N GLU A 211 -15.59 14.47 -21.70
CA GLU A 211 -16.44 15.45 -21.05
C GLU A 211 -17.88 14.92 -20.91
N ALA A 212 -18.56 15.43 -19.88
CA ALA A 212 -19.98 15.24 -19.70
C ALA A 212 -20.71 16.22 -20.60
N VAL A 213 -21.70 15.74 -21.35
CA VAL A 213 -22.68 16.56 -22.05
C VAL A 213 -24.08 16.18 -21.57
N GLU A 214 -25.01 17.13 -21.62
CA GLU A 214 -26.40 16.85 -21.26
C GLU A 214 -27.01 15.79 -22.18
N ASP A 215 -27.81 14.92 -21.58
CA ASP A 215 -28.56 13.86 -22.25
C ASP A 215 -29.92 13.68 -21.58
N ASP A 216 -30.99 13.75 -22.37
CA ASP A 216 -32.37 13.76 -21.83
C ASP A 216 -32.76 12.45 -21.14
N ILE A 217 -32.09 11.34 -21.45
CA ILE A 217 -32.41 10.01 -20.95
C ILE A 217 -31.48 9.63 -19.81
N LEU A 218 -30.18 9.88 -19.98
CA LEU A 218 -29.13 9.46 -19.05
C LEU A 218 -28.77 10.54 -18.02
N GLY A 219 -29.29 11.76 -18.17
CA GLY A 219 -28.88 12.95 -17.45
C GLY A 219 -27.59 13.53 -18.01
N GLU A 220 -26.51 12.74 -17.99
CA GLU A 220 -25.26 13.04 -18.67
C GLU A 220 -24.89 11.91 -19.64
N ALA A 221 -24.22 12.25 -20.73
CA ALA A 221 -23.58 11.33 -21.66
C ALA A 221 -22.08 11.63 -21.76
N LEU A 222 -21.29 10.59 -22.07
CA LEU A 222 -19.87 10.70 -22.35
C LEU A 222 -19.67 11.19 -23.78
N MET A 223 -19.08 12.37 -23.91
CA MET A 223 -18.52 12.90 -25.14
C MET A 223 -17.01 12.70 -25.12
N VAL A 224 -16.47 12.05 -26.14
CA VAL A 224 -15.02 11.94 -26.32
C VAL A 224 -14.59 12.86 -27.44
N LYS A 225 -13.59 13.69 -27.17
CA LYS A 225 -12.82 14.42 -28.18
C LYS A 225 -11.54 13.67 -28.46
N ILE A 226 -11.29 13.33 -29.71
CA ILE A 226 -10.17 12.47 -30.14
C ILE A 226 -9.29 13.25 -31.11
N VAL A 227 -7.99 13.28 -30.83
CA VAL A 227 -6.96 13.76 -31.76
C VAL A 227 -6.28 12.55 -32.38
N VAL A 228 -6.30 12.51 -33.70
CA VAL A 228 -5.75 11.43 -34.50
C VAL A 228 -4.42 11.85 -35.13
N GLY A 229 -3.53 10.88 -35.32
CA GLY A 229 -2.24 11.08 -35.99
C GLY A 229 -2.37 11.04 -37.52
N SER A 230 -1.25 10.75 -38.19
CA SER A 230 -1.12 10.82 -39.66
C SER A 230 -2.03 9.88 -40.47
N ASN A 231 -2.78 8.98 -39.84
CA ASN A 231 -3.63 7.97 -40.48
C ASN A 231 -5.11 8.14 -40.07
N GLU A 232 -5.67 9.34 -40.26
CA GLU A 232 -7.04 9.69 -39.85
C GLU A 232 -8.10 8.73 -40.46
N ASP A 233 -7.93 8.31 -41.72
CA ASP A 233 -8.89 7.45 -42.43
C ASP A 233 -8.97 6.00 -41.86
N SER A 234 -8.02 5.62 -41.00
CA SER A 234 -7.94 4.26 -40.44
C SER A 234 -8.69 4.08 -39.12
N ILE A 235 -9.36 5.12 -38.63
CA ILE A 235 -10.12 5.10 -37.37
C ILE A 235 -11.49 5.77 -37.56
N ASN A 236 -12.52 5.16 -37.01
CA ASN A 236 -13.88 5.70 -37.00
C ASN A 236 -14.56 5.41 -35.66
N GLU A 237 -15.78 5.93 -35.48
CA GLU A 237 -16.50 5.75 -34.21
C GLU A 237 -16.74 4.29 -33.83
N GLU A 238 -17.04 3.44 -34.81
CA GLU A 238 -17.33 2.02 -34.57
C GLU A 238 -16.10 1.28 -34.04
N ILE A 239 -14.92 1.56 -34.59
CA ILE A 239 -13.65 1.00 -34.11
C ILE A 239 -13.39 1.43 -32.67
N VAL A 240 -13.55 2.72 -32.35
CA VAL A 240 -13.33 3.23 -30.98
C VAL A 240 -14.31 2.59 -30.00
N ARG A 241 -15.61 2.56 -30.34
CA ARG A 241 -16.63 1.97 -29.47
C ARG A 241 -16.41 0.46 -29.28
N SER A 242 -16.05 -0.26 -30.33
CA SER A 242 -15.75 -1.69 -30.27
C SER A 242 -14.52 -1.97 -29.39
N HIS A 243 -13.47 -1.15 -29.52
CA HIS A 243 -12.29 -1.24 -28.66
C HIS A 243 -12.64 -1.03 -27.19
N CYS A 244 -13.40 0.02 -26.89
CA CYS A 244 -13.88 0.30 -25.54
C CYS A 244 -14.77 -0.83 -25.01
N ALA A 245 -15.73 -1.33 -25.79
CA ALA A 245 -16.64 -2.40 -25.37
C ALA A 245 -15.92 -3.73 -25.10
N GLY A 246 -14.78 -3.97 -25.75
CA GLY A 246 -13.94 -5.15 -25.50
C GLY A 246 -13.16 -5.09 -24.19
N LYS A 247 -12.99 -3.91 -23.58
CA LYS A 247 -12.13 -3.70 -22.39
C LYS A 247 -12.85 -3.08 -21.20
N LEU A 248 -13.99 -2.43 -21.42
CA LEU A 248 -14.75 -1.68 -20.44
C LEU A 248 -16.17 -2.23 -20.31
N ALA A 249 -16.80 -1.99 -19.16
CA ALA A 249 -18.22 -2.24 -19.01
C ALA A 249 -19.04 -1.37 -19.97
N LEU A 250 -20.17 -1.88 -20.48
CA LEU A 250 -20.98 -1.22 -21.52
C LEU A 250 -21.38 0.22 -21.17
N PHE A 251 -21.68 0.53 -19.90
CA PHE A 251 -22.05 1.88 -19.48
C PHE A 251 -20.89 2.89 -19.53
N LYS A 252 -19.64 2.43 -19.67
CA LYS A 252 -18.44 3.26 -19.87
C LYS A 252 -18.09 3.46 -21.34
N VAL A 253 -18.79 2.78 -22.26
CA VAL A 253 -18.61 3.00 -23.69
C VAL A 253 -19.16 4.38 -24.04
N PRO A 254 -18.36 5.27 -24.67
CA PRO A 254 -18.80 6.62 -24.97
C PRO A 254 -20.04 6.67 -25.87
N GLN A 255 -20.93 7.65 -25.64
CA GLN A 255 -22.15 7.84 -26.44
C GLN A 255 -21.92 8.74 -27.64
N LYS A 256 -21.05 9.76 -27.51
CA LYS A 256 -20.76 10.74 -28.56
C LYS A 256 -19.25 10.85 -28.75
N LEU A 257 -18.82 10.98 -30.00
CA LEU A 257 -17.41 11.10 -30.37
C LEU A 257 -17.25 12.29 -31.32
N GLU A 258 -16.16 13.04 -31.14
CA GLU A 258 -15.76 14.16 -31.98
C GLU A 258 -14.29 14.02 -32.33
N PHE A 259 -13.97 13.94 -33.62
CA PHE A 259 -12.59 13.93 -34.11
C PHE A 259 -12.11 15.35 -34.34
N MET A 260 -10.93 15.67 -33.81
CA MET A 260 -10.36 17.02 -33.78
C MET A 260 -8.90 16.99 -34.22
N LYS A 261 -8.42 18.12 -34.76
CA LYS A 261 -7.00 18.26 -35.17
C LYS A 261 -6.05 18.48 -33.98
N GLN A 262 -6.53 19.08 -32.90
CA GLN A 262 -5.74 19.36 -31.71
C GLN A 262 -6.60 19.57 -30.47
N MET A 263 -6.05 19.29 -29.29
CA MET A 263 -6.69 19.59 -28.01
C MET A 263 -6.43 21.04 -27.58
N SER A 264 -7.42 21.63 -26.91
CA SER A 264 -7.25 22.91 -26.24
C SER A 264 -6.45 22.73 -24.94
N VAL A 265 -5.34 23.45 -24.80
CA VAL A 265 -4.46 23.37 -23.61
C VAL A 265 -4.25 24.76 -22.98
N SER A 266 -4.12 24.78 -21.65
CA SER A 266 -3.75 25.98 -20.89
C SER A 266 -2.30 26.40 -21.17
N ALA A 267 -1.92 27.60 -20.72
CA ALA A 267 -0.52 28.06 -20.74
C ALA A 267 0.45 27.14 -19.96
N THR A 268 -0.08 26.29 -19.07
CA THR A 268 0.69 25.28 -18.32
C THR A 268 0.66 23.89 -18.99
N GLY A 269 0.14 23.79 -20.21
CA GLY A 269 0.05 22.55 -20.97
C GLY A 269 -1.06 21.59 -20.52
N LYS A 270 -1.98 22.01 -19.65
CA LYS A 270 -3.09 21.15 -19.20
C LYS A 270 -4.26 21.23 -20.16
N LYS A 271 -4.88 20.10 -20.49
CA LYS A 271 -6.12 20.06 -21.27
C LYS A 271 -7.20 20.90 -20.59
N VAL A 272 -7.88 21.75 -21.36
CA VAL A 272 -8.98 22.59 -20.87
C VAL A 272 -10.22 22.36 -21.72
N LYS A 273 -11.39 22.30 -21.05
CA LYS A 273 -12.68 22.11 -21.71
C LYS A 273 -13.08 23.33 -22.57
N LYS A 274 -12.63 24.52 -22.17
CA LYS A 274 -12.75 25.79 -22.92
C LYS A 274 -11.51 26.65 -22.66
N LEU A 275 -10.96 27.28 -23.70
CA LEU A 275 -10.04 28.40 -23.56
C LEU A 275 -10.89 29.63 -23.21
N ASN A 276 -10.64 30.23 -22.05
CA ASN A 276 -11.16 31.56 -21.72
C ASN A 276 -10.18 32.62 -22.19
#